data_AF-A0A5J4UIX6-F1
#
_entry.id   AF-A0A5J4UIX6-F1
#
_cell.length_a   1.000
_cell.length_b   1.000
_cell.length_c   1.000
_cell.angle_alpha   90.00
_cell.angle_beta   90.00
_cell.angle_gamma   90.00
#
_symmetry.space_group_name_H-M   'P 1'
#
loop_
_entity.id
_entity.type
_entity.pdbx_description
1 polymer ?
#
loop_
_entity_poly.entity_id
_entity_poly.type
_entity_poly.pdbx_seq_one_letter_code
_entity_poly.pdbx_strand_id
1 'polypeptide(L)'
;MNNRGNGNCLFLAIADQLRSRHLNARQIRLSACEYMLEHRELYEEGFTEEEDIEQYISSMRNDGYYGDGRLFAAICAKFGVRIRIRMIGEVVFDEGDASAPIVELGYIGHINYVSIRRERIY
;
A
#
# COMPACT_ATOMS: atom_id res chain seq x y z
N MET A 1 -15.37 7.58 2.32
CA MET A 1 -15.97 6.47 1.55
C MET A 1 -15.65 5.17 2.28
N ASN A 2 -16.65 4.49 2.83
CA ASN A 2 -16.47 3.24 3.59
C ASN A 2 -16.47 2.07 2.59
N ASN A 3 -15.31 1.50 2.30
CA ASN A 3 -15.07 0.48 1.25
C ASN A 3 -14.73 -0.90 1.84
N ARG A 4 -15.13 -1.13 3.10
CA ARG A 4 -14.93 -2.38 3.85
C ARG A 4 -15.29 -3.58 2.98
N GLY A 5 -14.30 -4.44 2.73
CA GLY A 5 -14.51 -5.76 2.12
C GLY A 5 -14.36 -5.88 0.59
N ASN A 6 -14.09 -4.79 -0.14
CA ASN A 6 -13.96 -4.86 -1.60
C ASN A 6 -12.51 -5.02 -2.08
N GLY A 7 -11.56 -5.40 -1.21
CA GLY A 7 -10.12 -5.60 -1.50
C GLY A 7 -9.31 -4.37 -1.96
N ASN A 8 -9.98 -3.30 -2.36
CA ASN A 8 -9.37 -2.06 -2.85
C ASN A 8 -8.99 -1.07 -1.71
N CYS A 9 -9.18 -1.46 -0.45
CA CYS A 9 -9.10 -0.54 0.69
C CYS A 9 -7.73 0.12 0.83
N LEU A 10 -6.65 -0.66 0.69
CA LEU A 10 -5.27 -0.17 0.71
C LEU A 10 -5.04 0.91 -0.35
N PHE A 11 -5.31 0.58 -1.61
CA PHE A 11 -5.04 1.48 -2.75
C PHE A 11 -5.89 2.74 -2.72
N LEU A 12 -7.14 2.65 -2.25
CA LEU A 12 -8.01 3.80 -2.06
C LEU A 12 -7.50 4.71 -0.94
N ALA A 13 -7.01 4.15 0.17
CA ALA A 13 -6.43 4.93 1.25
C ALA A 13 -5.14 5.65 0.82
N ILE A 14 -4.29 4.98 0.04
CA ILE A 14 -3.07 5.59 -0.53
C ILE A 14 -3.44 6.69 -1.55
N ALA A 15 -4.41 6.46 -2.44
CA ALA A 15 -4.89 7.47 -3.38
C ALA A 15 -5.40 8.73 -2.65
N ASP A 16 -6.09 8.55 -1.53
CA ASP A 16 -6.60 9.65 -0.71
C ASP A 16 -5.46 10.48 -0.06
N GLN A 17 -4.38 9.82 0.37
CA GLN A 17 -3.17 10.48 0.89
C GLN A 17 -2.39 11.18 -0.23
N LEU A 18 -2.37 10.61 -1.43
CA LEU A 18 -1.65 11.13 -2.60
C LEU A 18 -2.55 11.95 -3.55
N ARG A 19 -3.64 12.54 -3.05
CA ARG A 19 -4.64 13.24 -3.88
C ARG A 19 -4.04 14.35 -4.75
N SER A 20 -2.98 15.03 -4.29
CA SER A 20 -2.27 16.07 -5.06
C SER A 20 -1.57 15.54 -6.31
N ARG A 21 -1.35 14.23 -6.40
CA ARG A 21 -0.72 13.56 -7.56
C ARG A 21 -1.75 13.06 -8.57
N HIS A 22 -3.05 13.26 -8.33
CA HIS A 22 -4.14 12.86 -9.22
C HIS A 22 -4.14 11.37 -9.60
N LEU A 23 -3.62 10.51 -8.74
CA LEU A 23 -3.59 9.06 -8.92
C LEU A 23 -4.87 8.41 -8.35
N ASN A 24 -5.43 7.45 -9.07
CA ASN A 24 -6.51 6.60 -8.56
C ASN A 24 -6.00 5.24 -8.07
N ALA A 25 -6.84 4.52 -7.33
CA ALA A 25 -6.50 3.23 -6.73
C ALA A 25 -6.01 2.20 -7.76
N ARG A 26 -6.62 2.16 -8.96
CA ARG A 26 -6.21 1.23 -10.03
C ARG A 26 -4.82 1.56 -10.55
N GLN A 27 -4.50 2.83 -10.75
CA GLN A 27 -3.15 3.26 -11.16
C GLN A 27 -2.11 2.87 -10.11
N ILE A 28 -2.40 3.12 -8.83
CA ILE A 28 -1.47 2.78 -7.74
C ILE A 28 -1.22 1.27 -7.70
N ARG A 29 -2.28 0.45 -7.77
CA ARG A 29 -2.18 -1.01 -7.82
C ARG A 29 -1.29 -1.48 -8.97
N LEU A 30 -1.61 -1.07 -10.20
CA LEU A 30 -0.89 -1.53 -11.38
C LEU A 30 0.57 -1.08 -11.36
N SER A 31 0.85 0.18 -11.00
CA SER A 31 2.22 0.68 -10.90
C SER A 31 3.04 0.01 -9.81
N ALA A 32 2.44 -0.39 -8.68
CA ALA A 32 3.13 -1.16 -7.66
C ALA A 32 3.44 -2.59 -8.13
N CYS A 33 2.47 -3.26 -8.77
CA CYS A 33 2.66 -4.57 -9.39
C CYS A 33 3.75 -4.55 -10.48
N GLU A 34 3.75 -3.54 -11.34
CA GLU A 34 4.77 -3.35 -12.38
C GLU A 34 6.15 -3.13 -11.77
N TYR A 35 6.26 -2.26 -10.77
CA TYR A 35 7.53 -2.01 -10.10
C TYR A 35 8.08 -3.25 -9.38
N MET A 36 7.21 -4.02 -8.73
CA MET A 36 7.59 -5.27 -8.09
C MET A 36 8.08 -6.30 -9.11
N LEU A 37 7.42 -6.40 -10.28
CA LEU A 37 7.84 -7.32 -11.33
C LEU A 37 9.18 -6.90 -11.98
N GLU A 38 9.37 -5.59 -12.21
CA GLU A 38 10.59 -5.03 -12.80
C GLU A 38 11.82 -5.21 -11.90
N HIS A 39 11.62 -5.36 -10.59
CA HIS A 39 12.69 -5.52 -9.59
C HIS A 39 12.43 -6.74 -8.70
N ARG A 40 11.94 -7.83 -9.30
CA ARG A 40 11.46 -9.02 -8.59
C ARG A 40 12.47 -9.59 -7.61
N GLU A 41 13.76 -9.55 -7.96
CA GLU A 41 14.86 -10.05 -7.14
C GLU A 41 14.95 -9.36 -5.77
N LEU A 42 14.43 -8.12 -5.63
CA LEU A 42 14.39 -7.40 -4.35
C LEU A 42 13.25 -7.87 -3.44
N TYR A 43 12.26 -8.57 -3.99
CA TYR A 43 11.03 -8.94 -3.29
C TYR A 43 10.84 -10.45 -3.15
N GLU A 44 11.59 -11.26 -3.90
CA GLU A 44 11.54 -12.73 -3.84
C GLU A 44 11.72 -13.27 -2.41
N GLU A 45 12.57 -12.65 -1.59
CA GLU A 45 12.77 -13.04 -0.18
C GLU A 45 11.50 -12.89 0.70
N GLY A 46 10.53 -12.11 0.26
CA GLY A 46 9.24 -11.92 0.94
C GLY A 46 8.22 -13.03 0.66
N PHE A 47 8.56 -14.02 -0.16
CA PHE A 47 7.70 -15.14 -0.54
C PHE A 47 8.30 -16.47 -0.03
N THR A 48 7.42 -17.40 0.35
CA THR A 48 7.84 -18.76 0.69
C THR A 48 8.16 -19.58 -0.55
N GLU A 49 8.84 -20.73 -0.43
CA GLU A 49 9.15 -21.61 -1.56
C GLU A 49 7.89 -22.12 -2.30
N GLU A 50 6.72 -22.10 -1.64
CA GLU A 50 5.43 -22.50 -2.19
C GLU A 50 4.68 -21.36 -2.89
N GLU A 51 5.16 -20.11 -2.76
CA GLU A 51 4.52 -18.92 -3.31
C GLU A 51 5.29 -18.38 -4.51
N ASP A 52 4.61 -18.26 -5.66
CA ASP A 52 5.16 -17.64 -6.85
C ASP A 52 4.81 -16.14 -6.89
N ILE A 53 5.86 -15.29 -6.89
CA ILE A 53 5.73 -13.83 -6.99
C ILE A 53 5.00 -13.40 -8.28
N GLU A 54 5.20 -14.08 -9.40
CA GLU A 54 4.51 -13.75 -10.65
C GLU A 54 3.02 -14.07 -10.56
N GLN A 55 2.67 -15.19 -9.92
CA GLN A 55 1.27 -15.55 -9.64
C GLN A 55 0.61 -14.59 -8.64
N TYR A 56 1.36 -14.16 -7.61
CA TYR A 56 0.91 -13.12 -6.68
C TYR A 56 0.64 -11.81 -7.41
N ILE A 57 1.59 -11.33 -8.24
CA ILE A 57 1.44 -10.10 -9.01
C ILE A 57 0.26 -10.19 -9.98
N SER A 58 0.12 -11.32 -10.67
CA SER A 58 -1.01 -11.59 -11.58
C SER A 58 -2.35 -11.48 -10.84
N SER A 59 -2.46 -12.09 -9.65
CA SER A 59 -3.65 -12.02 -8.81
C SER A 59 -3.90 -10.58 -8.32
N MET A 60 -2.85 -9.90 -7.85
CA MET A 60 -2.89 -8.57 -7.27
C MET A 60 -3.34 -7.49 -8.26
N ARG A 61 -3.10 -7.67 -9.56
CA ARG A 61 -3.57 -6.76 -10.61
C ARG A 61 -5.09 -6.72 -10.74
N ASN A 62 -5.79 -7.78 -10.30
CA ASN A 62 -7.24 -7.86 -10.41
C ASN A 62 -7.94 -6.88 -9.47
N ASP A 63 -9.06 -6.33 -9.94
CA ASP A 63 -9.88 -5.47 -9.09
C ASP A 63 -10.45 -6.28 -7.92
N GLY A 64 -10.40 -5.69 -6.73
CA GLY A 64 -10.86 -6.34 -5.51
C GLY A 64 -9.94 -7.41 -4.91
N TYR A 65 -8.74 -7.63 -5.44
CA TYR A 65 -7.73 -8.42 -4.72
C TYR A 65 -7.17 -7.61 -3.54
N TYR A 66 -7.08 -8.24 -2.36
CA TYR A 66 -6.64 -7.60 -1.13
C TYR A 66 -5.16 -7.27 -1.17
N GLY A 67 -4.83 -5.98 -1.07
CA GLY A 67 -3.45 -5.53 -0.89
C GLY A 67 -2.92 -5.85 0.50
N ASP A 68 -1.65 -6.27 0.58
CA ASP A 68 -0.97 -6.64 1.82
C ASP A 68 0.44 -6.01 1.90
N GLY A 69 1.16 -6.34 2.98
CA GLY A 69 2.45 -5.74 3.29
C GLY A 69 3.55 -6.00 2.29
N ARG A 70 3.44 -7.05 1.46
CA ARG A 70 4.48 -7.36 0.45
C ARG A 70 4.61 -6.25 -0.59
N LEU A 71 3.55 -5.46 -0.82
CA LEU A 71 3.57 -4.31 -1.73
C LEU A 71 4.20 -3.05 -1.14
N PHE A 72 4.38 -2.94 0.18
CA PHE A 72 4.73 -1.66 0.81
C PHE A 72 6.07 -1.12 0.33
N ALA A 73 7.11 -1.95 0.31
CA ALA A 73 8.42 -1.59 -0.22
C ALA A 73 8.34 -1.09 -1.67
N ALA A 74 7.60 -1.81 -2.54
CA ALA A 74 7.40 -1.43 -3.93
C ALA A 74 6.64 -0.09 -4.08
N ILE A 75 5.62 0.15 -3.25
CA ILE A 75 4.88 1.42 -3.23
C ILE A 75 5.77 2.57 -2.77
N CYS A 76 6.53 2.37 -1.68
CA CYS A 76 7.46 3.37 -1.15
C CYS A 76 8.48 3.78 -2.23
N ALA A 77 9.07 2.80 -2.90
CA ALA A 77 10.07 3.04 -3.94
C ALA A 77 9.45 3.66 -5.21
N LYS A 78 8.33 3.11 -5.72
CA LYS A 78 7.67 3.60 -6.95
C LYS A 78 7.19 5.03 -6.83
N PHE A 79 6.68 5.42 -5.65
CA PHE A 79 6.09 6.73 -5.44
C PHE A 79 6.99 7.68 -4.64
N GLY A 80 8.14 7.24 -4.15
CA GLY A 80 8.99 8.07 -3.27
C GLY A 80 8.21 8.55 -2.05
N VAL A 81 7.60 7.61 -1.33
CA VAL A 81 6.80 7.86 -0.12
C VAL A 81 7.28 6.97 1.01
N ARG A 82 6.92 7.35 2.23
CA ARG A 82 7.09 6.53 3.43
C ARG A 82 5.72 6.08 3.93
N ILE A 83 5.51 4.78 4.09
CA ILE A 83 4.24 4.23 4.60
C ILE A 83 4.35 4.12 6.11
N ARG A 84 3.36 4.69 6.81
CA ARG A 84 3.19 4.52 8.26
C ARG A 84 1.82 3.96 8.56
N ILE A 85 1.77 2.82 9.26
CA ILE A 85 0.51 2.17 9.64
C ILE A 85 0.32 2.27 11.14
N ARG A 86 -0.89 2.64 11.53
CA ARG A 86 -1.32 2.73 12.93
C ARG A 86 -2.42 1.74 13.24
N MET A 87 -2.29 1.09 14.39
CA MET A 87 -3.40 0.48 15.12
C MET A 87 -3.69 1.36 16.35
N ILE A 88 -4.83 1.16 17.02
CA ILE A 88 -5.34 2.05 18.07
C ILE A 88 -4.22 2.51 19.04
N GLY A 89 -3.84 3.79 18.97
CA GLY A 89 -2.84 4.40 19.83
C GLY A 89 -1.36 4.13 19.50
N GLU A 90 -1.05 3.29 18.50
CA GLU A 90 0.30 2.77 18.25
C GLU A 90 0.70 2.83 16.77
N VAL A 91 1.97 3.10 16.49
CA VAL A 91 2.57 2.89 15.16
C VAL A 91 3.09 1.47 15.12
N VAL A 92 2.53 0.65 14.23
CA VAL A 92 2.82 -0.78 14.16
C VAL A 92 3.71 -1.14 12.98
N PHE A 93 3.84 -0.21 12.03
CA PHE A 93 4.70 -0.35 10.86
C PHE A 93 5.09 1.03 10.34
N ASP A 94 6.33 1.17 9.92
CA ASP A 94 6.88 2.44 9.44
C ASP A 94 8.08 2.18 8.52
N GLU A 95 7.89 2.33 7.20
CA GLU A 95 8.88 1.96 6.19
C GLU A 95 8.97 2.98 5.05
N GLY A 96 10.19 3.19 4.55
CA GLY A 96 10.53 4.13 3.49
C GLY A 96 11.53 5.19 3.95
N ASP A 97 11.98 6.02 3.01
CA ASP A 97 12.96 7.07 3.29
C ASP A 97 12.44 8.07 4.35
N ALA A 98 13.27 8.39 5.34
CA ALA A 98 12.90 9.29 6.42
C ALA A 98 12.59 10.73 5.96
N SER A 99 13.12 11.14 4.81
CA SER A 99 12.90 12.43 4.17
C SER A 99 11.68 12.45 3.23
N ALA A 100 11.13 11.29 2.88
CA ALA A 100 10.00 11.19 1.97
C ALA A 100 8.68 11.62 2.64
N PRO A 101 7.72 12.15 1.85
CA PRO A 101 6.38 12.43 2.35
C PRO A 101 5.69 11.16 2.87
N ILE A 102 5.02 11.30 4.01
CA ILE A 102 4.38 10.18 4.71
C ILE A 102 2.97 9.95 4.18
N VAL A 103 2.67 8.69 3.86
CA VAL A 103 1.32 8.15 3.65
C VAL A 103 0.91 7.46 4.95
N GLU A 104 0.01 8.08 5.72
CA GLU A 104 -0.41 7.58 7.03
C GLU A 104 -1.73 6.79 6.91
N LEU A 105 -1.68 5.50 7.26
CA LEU A 105 -2.78 4.55 7.15
C LEU A 105 -3.20 4.03 8.53
N GLY A 106 -4.50 3.85 8.75
CA GLY A 106 -5.04 3.11 9.88
C GLY A 106 -5.35 1.67 9.47
N TYR A 107 -4.96 0.70 10.30
CA TYR A 107 -5.30 -0.70 10.10
C TYR A 107 -6.32 -1.16 11.15
N ILE A 108 -7.52 -1.54 10.69
CA ILE A 108 -8.69 -1.79 11.55
C ILE A 108 -9.19 -3.21 11.33
N GLY A 109 -9.34 -3.95 12.42
CA GLY A 109 -9.93 -5.30 12.44
C GLY A 109 -9.15 -6.33 11.63
N HIS A 110 -7.84 -6.13 11.44
CA HIS A 110 -6.93 -7.01 10.70
C HIS A 110 -7.28 -7.25 9.22
N ILE A 111 -8.15 -6.44 8.62
CA ILE A 111 -8.57 -6.62 7.22
C ILE A 111 -8.78 -5.31 6.45
N ASN A 112 -8.79 -4.15 7.11
CA ASN A 112 -9.17 -2.88 6.48
C ASN A 112 -8.12 -1.79 6.69
N TYR A 113 -7.71 -1.16 5.59
CA TYR A 113 -6.92 0.06 5.59
C TYR A 113 -7.80 1.30 5.42
N VAL A 114 -7.52 2.33 6.19
CA VAL A 114 -8.17 3.65 6.08
C VAL A 114 -7.12 4.76 6.01
N SER A 115 -7.44 5.86 5.33
CA SER A 115 -6.58 7.04 5.29
C SER A 115 -6.68 7.81 6.61
N ILE A 116 -5.54 8.16 7.22
CA ILE A 116 -5.49 9.05 8.39
C ILE A 116 -5.05 10.43 7.94
N ARG A 117 -5.90 11.44 8.14
CA ARG A 117 -5.56 12.84 7.89
C ARG A 117 -5.45 13.58 9.21
N ARG A 118 -4.37 14.34 9.38
CA ARG A 118 -4.28 15.31 10.47
C ARG A 118 -5.06 16.55 10.06
N GLU A 119 -6.10 16.91 10.81
CA GLU A 119 -6.68 18.25 10.69
C GLU A 119 -5.62 19.26 11.13
N ARG A 120 -5.27 20.18 10.23
CA ARG A 120 -4.59 21.40 10.62
C ARG A 120 -5.64 22.28 11.29
N ILE A 121 -5.65 22.28 12.61
CA ILE A 121 -6.31 23.32 13.38
C ILE A 121 -5.45 24.58 13.17
N TYR A 122 -5.98 25.55 12.42
CA TYR A 122 -5.40 26.88 12.25
C TYR A 122 -5.82 27.77 13.41
#